data_AF-A0A7X5IUV6-F1
#
_entry.id   AF-A0A7X5IUV6-F1
#
_cell.length_a   1.000
_cell.length_b   1.000
_cell.length_c   1.000
_cell.angle_alpha   90.00
_cell.angle_beta   90.00
_cell.angle_gamma   90.00
#
_symmetry.space_group_name_H-M   'P 1'
#
loop_
_entity.id
_entity.type
_entity.pdbx_description
1 polymer ?
#
loop_
_entity_poly.entity_id
_entity_poly.type
_entity_poly.pdbx_seq_one_letter_code
_entity_poly.pdbx_strand_id
1 'polypeptide(L)'
;MNETRVFADGYRGVFQKQEDFLDCLKSIGRNSFWERRNSRNLRLVAITSGSKVEEELKEKYADEGLDEDIITDTIINTGLLLKVRNQYYPVRSCAIKSILDRAGISGAGLRRVEKSVYARILNDCLKVAKGEALLRISEGKVS
;
A
#
# COMPACT_ATOMS: atom_id res chain seq x y z
N MET A 1 14.36 2.49 -22.20
CA MET A 1 13.00 2.16 -21.75
C MET A 1 12.70 3.09 -20.59
N ASN A 2 11.68 3.96 -20.67
CA ASN A 2 11.22 4.66 -19.48
C ASN A 2 10.59 3.61 -18.57
N GLU A 3 11.29 3.23 -17.50
CA GLU A 3 10.75 2.38 -16.44
C GLU A 3 9.44 3.00 -15.98
N THR A 4 8.34 2.40 -16.42
CA THR A 4 7.01 2.94 -16.17
C THR A 4 6.70 2.59 -14.72
N ARG A 5 6.90 3.54 -13.81
CA ARG A 5 6.67 3.39 -12.37
C ARG A 5 5.19 3.31 -12.04
N VAL A 6 4.49 2.29 -12.55
CA VAL A 6 3.04 2.08 -12.35
C VAL A 6 2.70 1.88 -10.86
N PHE A 7 3.69 1.45 -10.08
CA PHE A 7 3.57 1.34 -8.62
C PHE A 7 3.47 2.70 -7.91
N ALA A 8 3.89 3.81 -8.52
CA ALA A 8 3.95 5.11 -7.85
C ALA A 8 2.55 5.68 -7.64
N ASP A 9 2.33 6.30 -6.48
CA ASP A 9 1.03 6.94 -6.19
C ASP A 9 0.73 8.11 -7.14
N GLY A 10 1.77 8.78 -7.64
CA GLY A 10 1.67 9.85 -8.64
C GLY A 10 1.68 9.37 -10.09
N TYR A 11 1.55 8.07 -10.36
CA TYR A 11 1.65 7.52 -11.71
C TYR A 11 0.61 8.14 -12.66
N ARG A 12 1.10 8.60 -13.82
CA ARG A 12 0.28 9.06 -14.94
C ARG A 12 0.87 8.53 -16.25
N GLY A 13 0.06 7.81 -17.01
CA GLY A 13 0.39 7.36 -18.36
C GLY A 13 -0.33 8.21 -19.41
N VAL A 14 0.33 8.47 -20.54
CA VAL A 14 -0.28 9.02 -21.75
C VAL A 14 -0.01 8.03 -22.87
N PHE A 15 -1.06 7.59 -23.55
CA PHE A 15 -1.00 6.58 -24.59
C PHE A 15 -1.44 7.19 -25.91
N GLN A 16 -0.67 6.95 -26.97
CA GLN A 16 -1.01 7.45 -28.31
C GLN A 16 -2.02 6.55 -29.01
N LYS A 17 -1.96 5.24 -28.77
CA LYS A 17 -2.88 4.25 -29.31
C LYS A 17 -3.70 3.60 -28.21
N GLN A 18 -4.93 3.23 -28.55
CA GLN A 18 -5.81 2.49 -27.64
C GLN A 18 -5.23 1.12 -27.26
N GLU A 19 -4.56 0.45 -28.19
CA GLU A 19 -3.95 -0.88 -27.96
C GLU A 19 -2.90 -0.82 -26.84
N ASP A 20 -2.01 0.17 -26.89
CA ASP A 20 -0.98 0.38 -25.86
C ASP A 20 -1.60 0.61 -24.46
N PHE A 21 -2.71 1.36 -24.41
CA PHE A 21 -3.45 1.57 -23.16
C PHE A 21 -4.07 0.28 -22.63
N LEU A 22 -4.72 -0.50 -23.50
CA LEU A 22 -5.34 -1.76 -23.11
C LEU A 22 -4.30 -2.79 -22.66
N ASP A 23 -3.14 -2.84 -23.32
CA ASP A 23 -2.06 -3.75 -22.94
C ASP A 23 -1.41 -3.35 -21.61
N CYS A 24 -1.31 -2.03 -21.34
CA CYS A 24 -0.94 -1.54 -20.01
C CYS A 24 -1.93 -2.02 -18.93
N LEU A 25 -3.25 -1.85 -19.15
CA LEU A 25 -4.27 -2.31 -18.20
C LEU A 25 -4.22 -3.83 -17.99
N LYS A 26 -4.02 -4.61 -19.06
CA LYS A 26 -3.86 -6.07 -18.96
C LYS A 26 -2.62 -6.43 -18.14
N SER A 27 -1.49 -5.74 -18.33
CA SER A 27 -0.28 -5.96 -17.55
C SER A 27 -0.52 -5.72 -16.07
N ILE A 28 -1.13 -4.57 -15.72
CA ILE A 28 -1.49 -4.25 -14.33
C ILE A 28 -2.43 -5.31 -13.77
N GLY A 29 -3.41 -5.76 -14.56
CA GLY A 29 -4.34 -6.81 -14.16
C GLY A 29 -3.65 -8.13 -13.83
N ARG A 30 -2.67 -8.56 -14.66
CA ARG A 30 -1.89 -9.80 -14.42
C ARG A 30 -1.02 -9.69 -13.16
N ASN A 31 -0.49 -8.51 -12.89
CA ASN A 31 0.33 -8.21 -11.71
C ASN A 31 -0.51 -7.82 -10.48
N SER A 32 -1.83 -8.02 -10.54
CA SER A 32 -2.74 -7.73 -9.44
C SER A 32 -3.45 -8.99 -8.97
N PHE A 33 -3.67 -9.08 -7.67
CA PHE A 33 -4.50 -10.12 -7.08
C PHE A 33 -5.34 -9.57 -5.93
N TRP A 34 -6.36 -10.34 -5.56
CA TRP A 34 -7.32 -9.97 -4.53
C TRP A 34 -7.29 -10.99 -3.40
N GLU A 35 -7.37 -10.50 -2.17
CA GLU A 35 -7.47 -11.35 -0.99
C GLU A 35 -8.52 -10.82 -0.02
N ARG A 36 -9.34 -11.71 0.54
CA ARG A 36 -10.29 -11.39 1.61
C ARG A 36 -9.66 -11.63 2.97
N ARG A 37 -9.79 -10.65 3.87
CA ARG A 37 -9.29 -10.71 5.25
C ARG A 37 -10.32 -10.15 6.21
N ASN A 38 -10.39 -10.70 7.42
CA ASN A 38 -11.18 -10.06 8.47
C ASN A 38 -10.56 -8.70 8.82
N SER A 39 -11.36 -7.64 8.84
CA SER A 39 -10.88 -6.28 9.12
C SER A 39 -10.12 -6.21 10.46
N ARG A 40 -10.53 -7.01 11.46
CA ARG A 40 -9.90 -7.04 12.78
C ARG A 40 -8.48 -7.61 12.81
N ASN A 41 -8.12 -8.35 11.76
CA ASN A 41 -6.81 -8.99 11.63
C ASN A 41 -5.82 -8.12 10.85
N LEU A 42 -6.28 -7.01 10.27
CA LEU A 42 -5.40 -6.05 9.60
C LEU A 42 -4.56 -5.31 10.63
N ARG A 43 -3.26 -5.19 10.35
CA ARG A 43 -2.32 -4.46 11.19
C ARG A 43 -1.53 -3.47 10.36
N LEU A 44 -1.54 -2.21 10.75
CA LEU A 44 -0.76 -1.16 10.15
C LEU A 44 0.54 -0.99 10.93
N VAL A 45 1.64 -0.80 10.23
CA VAL A 45 2.96 -0.52 10.80
C VAL A 45 3.51 0.71 10.11
N ALA A 46 4.06 1.63 10.90
CA ALA A 46 4.73 2.80 10.34
C ALA A 46 6.12 2.40 9.83
N ILE A 47 6.50 2.93 8.68
CA ILE A 47 7.84 2.80 8.12
C ILE A 47 8.45 4.20 7.96
N THR A 48 9.72 4.32 8.30
CA THR A 48 10.49 5.56 8.19
C THR A 48 11.78 5.31 7.45
N SER A 49 12.30 6.37 6.83
CA SER A 49 13.61 6.35 6.18
C SER A 49 14.72 5.98 7.17
N GLY A 50 15.63 5.10 6.77
CA GLY A 50 16.74 4.61 7.58
C GLY A 50 16.36 3.59 8.66
N SER A 51 15.14 3.03 8.60
CA SER A 51 14.74 1.96 9.52
C SER A 51 15.20 0.60 9.01
N LYS A 52 15.54 -0.32 9.93
CA LYS A 52 15.89 -1.71 9.57
C LYS A 52 14.82 -2.40 8.73
N VAL A 53 13.55 -2.06 8.96
CA VAL A 53 12.40 -2.58 8.20
C VAL A 53 12.41 -2.09 6.74
N GLU A 54 12.92 -0.88 6.47
CA GLU A 54 13.11 -0.41 5.10
C GLU A 54 14.15 -1.24 4.36
N GLU A 55 15.32 -1.45 4.97
CA GLU A 55 16.43 -2.23 4.38
C GLU A 55 15.98 -3.66 4.08
N GLU A 56 15.39 -4.35 5.07
CA GLU A 56 14.87 -5.72 4.91
C GLU A 56 13.79 -5.82 3.81
N LEU A 57 12.96 -4.79 3.63
CA LEU A 57 11.94 -4.77 2.58
C LEU A 57 12.51 -4.47 1.20
N LYS A 58 13.52 -3.59 1.10
CA LYS A 58 14.20 -3.32 -0.17
C LYS A 58 14.92 -4.57 -0.67
N GLU A 59 15.69 -5.23 0.19
CA GLU A 59 16.36 -6.49 -0.14
C GLU A 59 15.35 -7.55 -0.61
N LYS A 60 14.26 -7.73 0.15
CA LYS A 60 13.21 -8.68 -0.23
C LYS A 60 12.56 -8.36 -1.57
N TYR A 61 12.29 -7.08 -1.85
CA TYR A 61 11.67 -6.67 -3.11
C TYR A 61 12.64 -6.88 -4.28
N ALA A 62 13.93 -6.56 -4.09
CA ALA A 62 14.97 -6.83 -5.07
C ALA A 62 15.10 -8.34 -5.38
N ASP A 63 15.08 -9.20 -4.34
CA ASP A 63 15.11 -10.66 -4.48
C ASP A 63 13.88 -11.21 -5.25
N GLU A 64 12.71 -10.57 -5.07
CA GLU A 64 11.47 -10.89 -5.79
C GLU A 64 11.42 -10.27 -7.21
N GLY A 65 12.46 -9.54 -7.63
CA GLY A 65 12.55 -8.86 -8.93
C GLY A 65 11.67 -7.62 -9.05
N LEU A 66 11.25 -7.04 -7.93
CA LEU A 66 10.48 -5.81 -7.83
C LEU A 66 11.39 -4.59 -7.64
N ASP A 67 10.88 -3.43 -8.03
CA ASP A 67 11.59 -2.17 -7.87
C ASP A 67 11.61 -1.71 -6.40
N GLU A 68 12.81 -1.46 -5.85
CA GLU A 68 13.00 -0.94 -4.50
C GLU A 68 12.37 0.44 -4.29
N ASP A 69 12.18 1.21 -5.36
CA ASP A 69 11.50 2.52 -5.33
C ASP A 69 10.04 2.41 -4.89
N ILE A 70 9.45 1.22 -4.89
CA ILE A 70 8.14 0.96 -4.29
C ILE A 70 8.13 1.35 -2.81
N ILE A 71 9.21 1.00 -2.09
CA ILE A 71 9.36 1.27 -0.65
C ILE A 71 9.59 2.76 -0.45
N THR A 72 10.50 3.36 -1.24
CA THR A 72 10.80 4.79 -1.22
C THR A 72 9.55 5.65 -1.46
N ASP A 73 8.76 5.33 -2.50
CA ASP A 73 7.50 6.03 -2.82
C ASP A 73 6.47 5.88 -1.68
N THR A 74 6.45 4.73 -0.99
CA THR A 74 5.54 4.53 0.15
C THR A 74 5.94 5.36 1.35
N ILE A 75 7.24 5.45 1.67
CA ILE A 75 7.74 6.27 2.77
C ILE A 75 7.38 7.75 2.55
N ILE A 76 7.52 8.24 1.31
CA ILE A 76 7.20 9.62 0.94
C ILE A 76 5.70 9.91 1.04
N ASN A 77 4.85 9.01 0.52
CA ASN A 77 3.41 9.28 0.39
C ASN A 77 2.61 8.93 1.65
N THR A 78 2.77 7.73 2.19
CA THR A 78 1.93 7.24 3.30
C THR A 78 2.71 6.99 4.58
N GLY A 79 3.94 6.46 4.48
CA GLY A 79 4.74 5.99 5.59
C GLY A 79 4.13 4.78 6.31
N LEU A 80 3.33 3.98 5.60
CA LEU A 80 2.55 2.90 6.19
C LEU A 80 2.69 1.59 5.41
N LEU A 81 2.81 0.51 6.17
CA LEU A 81 2.78 -0.88 5.72
C LEU A 81 1.56 -1.57 6.30
N LEU A 82 0.90 -2.40 5.50
CA LEU A 82 -0.12 -3.33 5.94
C LEU A 82 0.53 -4.70 6.20
N LYS A 83 0.59 -5.10 7.47
CA LYS A 83 0.96 -6.45 7.87
C LYS A 83 -0.24 -7.37 7.78
N VAL A 84 -0.14 -8.37 6.90
CA VAL A 84 -1.11 -9.46 6.78
C VAL A 84 -0.36 -10.76 7.01
N ARG A 85 -0.71 -11.49 8.07
CA ARG A 85 0.05 -12.66 8.56
C ARG A 85 1.52 -12.26 8.83
N ASN A 86 2.45 -12.73 7.99
CA ASN A 86 3.90 -12.50 8.08
C ASN A 86 4.46 -11.70 6.90
N GLN A 87 3.60 -11.07 6.09
CA GLN A 87 4.03 -10.25 4.96
C GLN A 87 3.62 -8.81 5.16
N TYR A 88 4.48 -7.89 4.72
CA TYR A 88 4.25 -6.46 4.75
C TYR A 88 3.98 -5.99 3.33
N TYR A 89 2.88 -5.26 3.16
CA TYR A 89 2.50 -4.66 1.90
C TYR A 89 2.55 -3.13 2.04
N PRO A 90 3.33 -2.42 1.20
CA PRO A 90 3.33 -0.97 1.16
C PRO A 90 1.94 -0.43 0.82
N VAL A 91 1.47 0.55 1.58
CA VAL A 91 0.09 1.08 1.47
C VAL A 91 0.07 2.28 0.53
N ARG A 92 -0.75 2.22 -0.53
CA ARG A 92 -1.02 3.37 -1.39
C ARG A 92 -1.85 4.43 -0.67
N SER A 93 -1.66 5.69 -1.04
CA SER A 93 -2.44 6.81 -0.52
C SER A 93 -3.94 6.67 -0.77
N CYS A 94 -4.34 6.07 -1.91
CA CYS A 94 -5.75 5.81 -2.22
C CYS A 94 -6.40 4.78 -1.26
N ALA A 95 -5.62 3.83 -0.71
CA ALA A 95 -6.11 2.83 0.24
C ALA A 95 -6.44 3.42 1.61
N ILE A 96 -5.81 4.55 1.98
CA ILE A 96 -5.94 5.15 3.32
C ILE A 96 -7.39 5.46 3.67
N LYS A 97 -8.17 5.98 2.70
CA LYS A 97 -9.59 6.29 2.93
C LYS A 97 -10.38 5.02 3.24
N SER A 98 -10.19 3.96 2.46
CA SER A 98 -10.83 2.66 2.68
C SER A 98 -10.46 2.06 4.04
N ILE A 99 -9.19 2.17 4.46
CA ILE A 99 -8.74 1.68 5.77
C ILE A 99 -9.40 2.46 6.92
N LEU A 100 -9.47 3.79 6.81
CA LEU A 100 -10.16 4.65 7.77
C LEU A 100 -11.65 4.30 7.89
N ASP A 101 -12.31 4.08 6.76
CA ASP A 101 -13.73 3.70 6.72
C ASP A 101 -13.96 2.33 7.36
N ARG A 102 -13.05 1.37 7.16
CA ARG A 102 -13.07 0.07 7.85
C ARG A 102 -12.83 0.18 9.34
N ALA A 103 -11.97 1.11 9.76
CA ALA A 103 -11.72 1.40 11.17
C ALA A 103 -12.86 2.22 11.81
N GLY A 104 -13.77 2.79 11.02
CA GLY A 104 -14.88 3.62 11.50
C GLY A 104 -14.43 4.98 12.05
N ILE A 105 -13.28 5.50 11.61
CA ILE A 105 -12.74 6.78 12.06
C ILE A 105 -12.47 7.73 10.89
N SER A 106 -12.52 9.03 11.17
CA SER A 106 -12.19 10.07 10.18
C SER A 106 -11.70 11.34 10.88
N GLY A 107 -11.19 12.29 10.10
CA GLY A 107 -10.83 13.63 10.60
C GLY A 107 -9.41 14.07 10.25
N ALA A 108 -9.24 15.38 10.04
CA ALA A 108 -7.96 15.96 9.63
C ALA A 108 -6.88 15.87 10.73
N GLY A 109 -7.28 15.78 12.01
CA GLY A 109 -6.35 15.61 13.14
C GLY A 109 -5.47 14.36 13.00
N LEU A 110 -6.03 13.27 12.46
CA LEU A 110 -5.29 12.03 12.27
C LEU A 110 -4.11 12.18 11.30
N ARG A 111 -4.17 13.09 10.33
CA ARG A 111 -3.06 13.31 9.39
C ARG A 111 -1.88 14.08 10.00
N ARG A 112 -2.10 14.73 11.14
CA ARG A 112 -1.11 15.59 11.80
C ARG A 112 -0.34 14.87 12.90
N VAL A 113 -0.81 13.71 13.35
CA VAL A 113 -0.07 12.90 14.33
C VAL A 113 1.09 12.17 13.66
N GLU A 114 2.08 11.78 14.45
CA GLU A 114 3.18 10.95 13.96
C GLU A 114 2.68 9.62 13.37
N LYS A 115 3.40 9.09 12.38
CA LYS A 115 2.99 7.87 11.67
C LYS A 115 2.86 6.65 12.58
N SER A 116 3.74 6.53 13.58
CA SER A 116 3.69 5.50 14.61
C SER A 116 2.40 5.57 15.44
N VAL A 117 2.01 6.78 15.86
CA VAL A 117 0.78 7.07 16.59
C VAL A 117 -0.45 6.83 15.71
N TYR A 118 -0.40 7.27 14.45
CA TYR A 118 -1.45 7.05 13.46
C TYR A 118 -1.73 5.55 13.27
N ALA A 119 -0.68 4.75 13.05
CA ALA A 119 -0.78 3.31 12.91
C ALA A 119 -1.37 2.64 14.16
N ARG A 120 -0.96 3.08 15.36
CA ARG A 120 -1.51 2.60 16.63
C ARG A 120 -3.01 2.89 16.76
N ILE A 121 -3.44 4.13 16.51
CA ILE A 121 -4.87 4.51 16.55
C ILE A 121 -5.68 3.63 15.59
N LEU A 122 -5.22 3.51 14.33
CA LEU A 122 -5.87 2.64 13.34
C LEU A 122 -5.97 1.20 13.81
N ASN A 123 -4.89 0.65 14.37
CA ASN A 123 -4.85 -0.72 14.87
C ASN A 123 -5.83 -0.96 16.01
N ASP A 124 -6.01 0.02 16.90
CA ASP A 124 -6.95 -0.07 18.02
C ASP A 124 -8.40 -0.02 17.52
N CYS A 125 -8.71 0.83 16.55
CA CYS A 125 -10.03 0.88 15.92
C CYS A 125 -10.33 -0.37 15.07
N LEU A 126 -9.34 -0.90 14.35
CA LEU A 126 -9.52 -2.12 13.55
C LEU A 126 -9.84 -3.34 14.43
N LYS A 127 -9.32 -3.44 15.67
CA LYS A 127 -9.62 -4.57 16.58
C LYS A 127 -11.11 -4.76 16.81
N VAL A 128 -11.89 -3.67 16.83
CA VAL A 128 -13.33 -3.70 17.06
C VAL A 128 -14.15 -3.70 15.76
N ALA A 129 -13.49 -3.57 14.61
CA ALA A 129 -14.15 -3.56 13.31
C ALA A 129 -14.81 -4.92 12.99
N LYS A 130 -15.97 -4.85 12.34
CA LYS A 130 -16.73 -6.01 11.88
C LYS A 130 -16.62 -6.18 10.37
N GLY A 131 -16.87 -7.41 9.91
CA GLY A 131 -16.85 -7.76 8.48
C GLY A 131 -15.46 -8.02 7.90
N GLU A 132 -15.45 -8.25 6.59
CA GLU A 132 -14.26 -8.53 5.80
C GLU A 132 -13.82 -7.32 5.00
N ALA A 133 -12.51 -7.13 4.88
CA ALA A 133 -11.86 -6.26 3.93
C ALA A 133 -11.43 -7.07 2.70
N LEU A 134 -11.66 -6.50 1.52
CA LEU A 134 -11.15 -7.01 0.25
C LEU A 134 -9.91 -6.19 -0.09
N LEU A 135 -8.75 -6.83 -0.05
CA LEU A 135 -7.45 -6.21 -0.33
C LEU A 135 -7.10 -6.41 -1.79
N ARG A 136 -6.74 -5.33 -2.49
CA ARG A 136 -6.14 -5.42 -3.82
C ARG A 136 -4.64 -5.21 -3.70
N ILE A 137 -3.86 -6.24 -4.03
CA ILE A 137 -2.42 -6.07 -4.20
C ILE A 137 -2.15 -5.85 -5.69
N SER A 138 -1.46 -4.78 -6.04
CA SER A 138 -1.23 -4.36 -7.42
C SER A 138 0.12 -3.67 -7.54
N GLU A 139 0.97 -4.18 -8.42
CA GLU A 139 2.33 -3.65 -8.65
C GLU A 139 3.11 -3.51 -7.32
N GLY A 140 3.05 -4.55 -6.47
CA GLY A 140 3.77 -4.60 -5.20
C GLY A 140 3.19 -3.77 -4.05
N LYS A 141 2.04 -3.09 -4.23
CA LYS A 141 1.39 -2.29 -3.17
C LYS A 141 -0.07 -2.68 -2.91
N VAL A 142 -0.57 -2.39 -1.71
CA VAL A 142 -2.00 -2.53 -1.38
C VAL A 142 -2.78 -1.26 -1.74
N SER A 143 -3.93 -1.45 -2.42
CA SER A 143 -4.86 -0.40 -2.89
C SER A 143 -6.26 -0.60 -2.30
#